data_AF-A0A7X3R3X2-F1
#
_entry.id   AF-A0A7X3R3X2-F1
#
_cell.length_a   1.000
_cell.length_b   1.000
_cell.length_c   1.000
_cell.angle_alpha   90.00
_cell.angle_beta   90.00
_cell.angle_gamma   90.00
#
_symmetry.space_group_name_H-M   'P 1'
#
loop_
_entity.id
_entity.type
_entity.pdbx_description
1 polymer ?
#
loop_
_entity_poly.entity_id
_entity_poly.type
_entity_poly.pdbx_seq_one_letter_code
_entity_poly.pdbx_strand_id
1 'polypeptide(L)'
;SREMTARLSWKPYMFNRRLAPVLGEVQTPALVVAGSEDRVIPLTCARQYAGGLANATLEIVEGAGHYVDYEEPEALAALVASHAGV
;
A
#
# COMPACT_ATOMS: atom_id res chain seq x y z
N SER A 1 20.87 4.33 9.55
CA SER A 1 22.21 4.66 9.00
C SER A 1 22.07 5.15 7.57
N ARG A 2 22.81 6.19 7.16
CA ARG A 2 22.83 6.69 5.76
C ARG A 2 23.15 5.59 4.75
N GLU A 3 23.91 4.59 5.17
CA GLU A 3 24.23 3.40 4.39
C GLU A 3 23.00 2.49 4.15
N MET A 4 22.15 2.29 5.16
CA MET A 4 20.94 1.49 5.03
C MET A 4 19.92 2.17 4.12
N THR A 5 19.76 3.49 4.25
CA THR A 5 18.92 4.29 3.34
C THR A 5 19.43 4.20 1.89
N ALA A 6 20.73 4.35 1.65
CA ALA A 6 21.31 4.27 0.30
C ALA A 6 21.14 2.88 -0.34
N ARG A 7 21.21 1.80 0.46
CA ARG A 7 20.95 0.43 -0.02
C ARG A 7 19.48 0.22 -0.40
N LEU A 8 18.54 0.89 0.27
CA LEU A 8 17.11 0.84 -0.05
C LEU A 8 16.73 1.75 -1.23
N SER A 9 17.46 2.85 -1.49
CA SER A 9 16.99 3.93 -2.36
C SER A 9 17.78 4.19 -3.65
N TRP A 10 18.95 3.57 -3.91
CA TRP A 10 19.89 4.06 -4.95
C TRP A 10 19.91 3.33 -6.33
N LYS A 11 19.11 2.30 -6.62
CA LYS A 11 18.95 1.76 -8.00
C LYS A 11 17.55 1.19 -8.18
N PRO A 12 16.85 1.45 -9.31
CA PRO A 12 15.44 1.83 -9.31
C PRO A 12 14.60 0.81 -8.53
N TYR A 13 14.36 1.13 -7.26
CA TYR A 13 13.57 0.32 -6.34
C TYR A 13 12.53 1.27 -5.76
N MET A 14 11.29 0.82 -5.69
CA MET A 14 10.05 1.57 -5.38
C MET A 14 9.30 2.22 -6.56
N PHE A 15 9.86 2.29 -7.77
CA PHE A 15 9.10 2.75 -8.95
C PHE A 15 9.42 1.94 -10.20
N ASN A 16 8.48 1.08 -10.61
CA ASN A 16 8.57 0.29 -11.83
C ASN A 16 7.66 0.89 -12.91
N ARG A 17 8.25 1.48 -13.94
CA ARG A 17 7.52 2.10 -15.08
C ARG A 17 6.65 1.12 -15.86
N ARG A 18 6.94 -0.19 -15.79
CA ARG A 18 6.16 -1.23 -16.45
C ARG A 18 4.98 -1.73 -15.62
N LEU A 19 4.89 -1.35 -14.33
CA LEU A 19 3.86 -1.89 -13.43
C LEU A 19 2.48 -1.32 -13.76
N ALA A 20 2.35 0.01 -13.89
CA ALA A 20 1.07 0.67 -14.13
C ALA A 20 0.23 0.05 -15.28
N PRO A 21 0.79 -0.23 -16.48
CA PRO A 21 -0.01 -0.82 -17.56
C PRO A 21 -0.45 -2.27 -17.32
N VAL A 22 0.20 -3.02 -16.41
CA VAL A 22 -0.13 -4.43 -16.15
C VAL A 22 -0.97 -4.65 -14.88
N LEU A 23 -1.20 -3.61 -14.06
CA LEU A 23 -2.00 -3.74 -12.83
C LEU A 23 -3.42 -4.24 -13.11
N GLY A 24 -4.01 -3.84 -14.23
CA GLY A 24 -5.36 -4.26 -14.64
C GLY A 24 -5.47 -5.75 -15.01
N GLU A 25 -4.35 -6.46 -15.18
CA GLU A 25 -4.35 -7.90 -15.44
C GLU A 25 -4.71 -8.70 -14.18
N VAL A 26 -4.53 -8.13 -12.98
CA VAL A 26 -4.88 -8.79 -11.71
C VAL A 26 -6.40 -8.88 -11.56
N GLN A 27 -6.94 -10.10 -11.63
CA GLN A 27 -8.38 -10.36 -11.47
C GLN A 27 -8.79 -10.68 -10.03
N THR A 28 -7.86 -11.10 -9.18
CA THR A 28 -8.14 -11.42 -7.77
C THR A 28 -8.60 -10.16 -7.02
N PRO A 29 -9.66 -10.22 -6.18
CA PRO A 29 -10.04 -9.12 -5.31
C PRO A 29 -8.87 -8.67 -4.43
N ALA A 30 -8.60 -7.37 -4.40
CA ALA A 30 -7.47 -6.79 -3.69
C ALA A 30 -7.93 -5.70 -2.72
N LEU A 31 -7.28 -5.64 -1.56
CA LEU A 31 -7.44 -4.55 -0.60
C LEU A 31 -6.12 -3.77 -0.54
N VAL A 32 -6.18 -2.47 -0.79
CA VAL A 32 -5.07 -1.54 -0.59
C VAL A 32 -5.32 -0.82 0.73
N VAL A 33 -4.40 -0.94 1.68
CA VAL A 33 -4.46 -0.22 2.97
C VAL A 33 -3.30 0.75 3.07
N ALA A 34 -3.56 1.98 3.51
CA ALA A 34 -2.53 2.99 3.74
C ALA A 34 -2.83 3.81 5.00
N GLY A 35 -1.79 4.30 5.69
CA GLY A 35 -1.94 5.24 6.79
C GLY A 35 -2.12 6.67 6.29
N SER A 36 -3.04 7.42 6.91
CA SER A 36 -3.28 8.84 6.59
C SER A 36 -2.07 9.75 6.85
N GLU A 37 -1.19 9.37 7.78
CA GLU A 37 -0.02 10.11 8.21
C GLU A 37 1.30 9.52 7.66
N ASP A 38 1.24 8.64 6.64
CA ASP A 38 2.43 8.06 6.01
C ASP A 38 3.33 9.15 5.39
N ARG A 39 4.53 9.32 5.97
CA ARG A 39 5.56 10.28 5.52
C ARG A 39 6.65 9.63 4.65
N VAL A 40 6.56 8.33 4.41
CA VAL A 40 7.49 7.55 3.60
C VAL A 40 6.91 7.37 2.20
N ILE A 41 5.67 6.91 2.10
CA ILE A 41 4.97 6.67 0.84
C ILE A 41 3.72 7.56 0.77
N PRO A 42 3.64 8.49 -0.20
CA PRO A 42 2.47 9.36 -0.33
C PRO A 42 1.19 8.58 -0.61
N LEU A 43 0.05 9.04 -0.06
CA LEU A 43 -1.29 8.48 -0.33
C LEU A 43 -1.65 8.42 -1.83
N THR A 44 -1.03 9.25 -2.67
CA THR A 44 -1.20 9.17 -4.13
C THR A 44 -0.78 7.82 -4.69
N CYS A 45 0.21 7.15 -4.11
CA CYS A 45 0.60 5.81 -4.51
C CYS A 45 -0.52 4.80 -4.23
N ALA A 46 -1.11 4.83 -3.03
CA ALA A 46 -2.24 3.96 -2.69
C ALA A 46 -3.43 4.18 -3.64
N ARG A 47 -3.74 5.44 -3.96
CA ARG A 47 -4.77 5.79 -4.96
C ARG A 47 -4.43 5.28 -6.36
N GLN A 48 -3.16 5.33 -6.77
CA GLN A 48 -2.72 4.78 -8.06
C GLN A 48 -2.87 3.26 -8.12
N TYR A 49 -2.54 2.54 -7.03
CA TYR A 49 -2.75 1.10 -6.96
C TYR A 49 -4.23 0.73 -7.03
N ALA A 50 -5.06 1.39 -6.22
CA ALA A 50 -6.51 1.13 -6.21
C ALA A 50 -7.18 1.48 -7.54
N GLY A 51 -6.73 2.53 -8.23
CA GLY A 51 -7.22 2.89 -9.57
C GLY A 51 -6.68 2.02 -10.70
N GLY A 52 -5.55 1.32 -10.50
CA GLY A 52 -4.92 0.48 -11.51
C GLY A 52 -5.32 -1.00 -11.43
N LEU A 53 -5.62 -1.50 -10.24
CA LEU A 53 -6.09 -2.87 -10.02
C LEU A 53 -7.59 -2.97 -10.34
N ALA A 54 -7.99 -3.99 -11.12
CA ALA A 54 -9.36 -4.08 -11.64
C ALA A 54 -10.44 -4.24 -10.55
N ASN A 55 -10.13 -5.00 -9.49
CA ASN A 55 -11.06 -5.35 -8.42
C ASN A 55 -10.51 -4.94 -7.05
N ALA A 56 -10.01 -3.71 -6.93
CA ALA A 56 -9.42 -3.21 -5.69
C ALA A 56 -10.32 -2.25 -4.91
N THR A 57 -10.25 -2.35 -3.58
CA THR A 57 -10.72 -1.33 -2.64
C THR A 57 -9.54 -0.61 -2.01
N LEU A 58 -9.77 0.63 -1.56
CA LEU A 58 -8.78 1.44 -0.85
C LEU A 58 -9.33 1.84 0.51
N GLU A 59 -8.62 1.46 1.56
CA GLU A 59 -8.92 1.86 2.94
C GLU A 59 -7.77 2.70 3.49
N ILE A 60 -8.12 3.83 4.09
CA ILE A 60 -7.16 4.75 4.72
C ILE A 60 -7.37 4.66 6.22
N VAL A 61 -6.33 4.27 6.95
CA VAL A 61 -6.35 4.23 8.42
C VAL A 61 -5.94 5.60 8.94
N GLU A 62 -6.92 6.32 9.49
CA GLU A 62 -6.73 7.65 10.08
C GLU A 62 -5.78 7.57 11.29
N GLY A 63 -4.85 8.52 11.39
CA GLY A 63 -3.82 8.57 12.44
C GLY A 63 -2.62 7.63 12.24
N ALA A 64 -2.71 6.59 11.39
CA ALA A 64 -1.60 5.67 11.15
C ALA A 64 -0.55 6.25 10.19
N GLY A 65 0.73 5.98 10.48
CA GLY A 65 1.87 6.25 9.62
C GLY A 65 2.15 5.14 8.60
N HIS A 66 3.42 4.89 8.32
CA HIS A 66 3.85 3.95 7.29
C HIS A 66 3.65 2.49 7.70
N TYR A 67 3.73 2.19 9.00
CA TYR A 67 3.68 0.83 9.52
C TYR A 67 2.31 0.57 10.15
N VAL A 68 1.25 0.60 9.34
CA VAL A 68 -0.13 0.41 9.79
C VAL A 68 -0.30 -0.88 10.59
N ASP A 69 0.44 -1.94 10.24
CA ASP A 69 0.46 -3.22 10.94
C ASP A 69 1.04 -3.17 12.35
N TYR A 70 1.91 -2.20 12.63
CA TYR A 70 2.47 -1.96 13.96
C TYR A 70 1.72 -0.88 14.73
N GLU A 71 1.27 0.16 14.04
CA GLU A 71 0.65 1.34 14.63
C GLU A 71 -0.82 1.09 14.98
N GLU A 72 -1.57 0.43 14.09
CA GLU A 72 -3.01 0.17 14.25
C GLU A 72 -3.35 -1.30 13.90
N PRO A 73 -2.80 -2.28 14.65
CA PRO A 73 -2.91 -3.69 14.31
C PRO A 73 -4.35 -4.22 14.31
N GLU A 74 -5.19 -3.78 15.25
CA GLU A 74 -6.60 -4.19 15.31
C GLU A 74 -7.41 -3.66 14.13
N ALA A 75 -7.17 -2.39 13.74
CA ALA A 75 -7.83 -1.78 12.59
C ALA A 75 -7.45 -2.52 11.30
N LEU A 76 -6.16 -2.79 11.10
CA LEU A 76 -5.68 -3.55 9.94
C LEU A 76 -6.27 -4.98 9.93
N ALA A 77 -6.26 -5.68 11.07
CA ALA A 77 -6.78 -7.03 11.17
C ALA A 77 -8.27 -7.09 10.82
N ALA A 78 -9.09 -6.12 11.26
CA ALA A 78 -10.50 -6.04 10.93
C ALA A 78 -10.74 -5.85 9.42
N LEU A 79 -9.95 -4.98 8.78
CA LEU A 79 -10.02 -4.76 7.33
C LEU A 79 -9.66 -6.04 6.56
N VAL A 80 -8.59 -6.72 6.98
CA VAL A 80 -8.15 -7.98 6.35
C VAL A 80 -9.19 -9.08 6.53
N ALA A 81 -9.76 -9.24 7.73
CA ALA A 81 -10.80 -10.22 8.01
C ALA A 81 -12.05 -9.97 7.14
N SER A 82 -12.51 -8.72 7.07
CA SER A 82 -13.62 -8.32 6.21
C SER A 82 -13.36 -8.59 4.72
N HIS A 83 -12.14 -8.36 4.24
CA HIS A 83 -11.77 -8.62 2.83
C HIS A 83 -11.67 -10.12 2.52
N ALA A 84 -11.15 -10.90 3.47
CA ALA A 84 -11.02 -12.35 3.36
C ALA A 84 -12.36 -13.10 3.60
N GLY A 85 -13.36 -12.41 4.16
CA GLY A 85 -14.66 -13.00 4.50
C GLY A 85 -14.62 -13.95 5.70
N VAL A 86 -13.72 -13.69 6.66
CA VAL A 86 -13.56 -14.48 7.91
C VAL A 86 -13.88 -13.69 9.16
#